data_AF-A0A372NHK9-F1
#
_entry.id   AF-A0A372NHK9-F1
#
_cell.length_a   1.000
_cell.length_b   1.000
_cell.length_c   1.000
_cell.angle_alpha   90.00
_cell.angle_beta   90.00
_cell.angle_gamma   90.00
#
_symmetry.space_group_name_H-M   'P 1'
#
loop_
_entity.id
_entity.type
_entity.pdbx_description
1 polymer ?
#
loop_
_entity_poly.entity_id
_entity_poly.type
_entity_poly.pdbx_seq_one_letter_code
_entity_poly.pdbx_strand_id
1 'polypeptide(L)'
;MSITMARQRQKALRDANRQARRPDRDDVARVALFWLIRRAVDKGQEAELETFQGVIVSMLTEQGFDGRECDAVFDDLVAKYRSGGLPFRRKLHLLFPDRNERET
;
A
#
# COMPACT_ATOMS: atom_id res chain seq x y z
N MET A 1 14.87 -27.80 11.97
CA MET A 1 14.71 -27.09 10.68
C MET A 1 15.77 -26.00 10.62
N SER A 2 16.73 -26.04 9.69
CA SER A 2 17.81 -25.03 9.68
C SER A 2 17.33 -23.71 9.09
N ILE A 3 17.81 -22.59 9.64
CA ILE A 3 17.49 -21.21 9.23
C ILE A 3 17.75 -20.99 7.72
N THR A 4 18.71 -21.71 7.15
CA THR A 4 19.07 -21.65 5.73
C THR A 4 17.96 -22.15 4.82
N MET A 5 17.28 -23.25 5.19
CA MET A 5 16.20 -23.83 4.40
C MET A 5 14.95 -22.94 4.40
N ALA A 6 14.64 -22.31 5.54
CA ALA A 6 13.53 -21.35 5.63
C ALA A 6 13.77 -20.11 4.75
N ARG A 7 15.00 -19.58 4.76
CA ARG A 7 15.39 -18.44 3.92
C ARG A 7 15.33 -18.77 2.43
N GLN A 8 15.81 -19.94 2.02
CA GLN A 8 15.74 -20.39 0.61
C GLN A 8 14.29 -20.53 0.14
N ARG A 9 13.41 -21.14 0.95
CA ARG A 9 11.97 -21.24 0.64
C ARG A 9 11.32 -19.86 0.49
N GLN A 10 11.64 -18.94 1.39
CA GLN A 10 11.09 -17.58 1.33
C GLN A 10 11.58 -16.82 0.10
N LYS A 11 12.84 -17.01 -0.32
CA LYS A 11 13.38 -16.45 -1.56
C LYS A 11 12.66 -17.01 -2.78
N ALA A 12 12.53 -18.34 -2.88
CA ALA A 12 11.83 -18.99 -3.99
C ALA A 12 10.38 -18.49 -4.12
N LEU A 13 9.67 -18.33 -3.00
CA LEU A 13 8.31 -17.77 -3.00
C LEU A 13 8.28 -16.31 -3.48
N ARG A 14 9.24 -15.49 -3.07
CA ARG A 14 9.34 -14.09 -3.54
C ARG A 14 9.64 -14.01 -5.04
N ASP A 15 10.54 -14.86 -5.53
CA ASP A 15 10.92 -14.89 -6.95
C ASP A 15 9.75 -15.38 -7.82
N ALA A 16 9.04 -16.43 -7.40
CA ALA A 16 7.83 -16.90 -8.07
C ALA A 16 6.73 -15.83 -8.11
N ASN A 17 6.49 -15.12 -6.99
CA ASN A 17 5.52 -14.01 -6.96
C ASN A 17 5.93 -12.86 -7.90
N ARG A 18 7.24 -12.53 -8.00
CA ARG A 18 7.75 -11.52 -8.93
C ARG A 18 7.54 -11.93 -10.38
N GLN A 19 7.88 -13.16 -10.74
CA GLN A 19 7.67 -13.71 -12.09
C GLN A 19 6.18 -13.69 -12.46
N ALA A 20 5.32 -14.09 -11.53
CA ALA A 20 3.87 -14.01 -11.70
C ALA A 20 3.30 -12.58 -11.65
N ARG A 21 4.14 -11.55 -11.42
CA ARG A 21 3.75 -10.14 -11.24
C ARG A 21 2.62 -9.96 -10.22
N ARG A 22 2.62 -10.81 -9.19
CA ARG A 22 1.57 -10.85 -8.18
C ARG A 22 1.69 -9.62 -7.27
N PRO A 23 0.61 -8.83 -7.10
CA PRO A 23 0.61 -7.74 -6.11
C PRO A 23 0.68 -8.32 -4.69
N ASP A 24 1.36 -7.61 -3.80
CA ASP A 24 1.29 -7.90 -2.37
C ASP A 24 0.03 -7.28 -1.74
N ARG A 25 -0.21 -7.56 -0.45
CA ARG A 25 -1.38 -7.03 0.27
C ARG A 25 -1.34 -5.50 0.32
N ASP A 26 -0.15 -4.94 0.50
CA ASP A 26 0.07 -3.50 0.60
C ASP A 26 -0.19 -2.81 -0.75
N ASP A 27 0.12 -3.47 -1.87
CA ASP A 27 -0.23 -3.01 -3.22
C ASP A 27 -1.73 -2.84 -3.41
N VAL A 28 -2.51 -3.80 -2.90
CA VAL A 28 -3.97 -3.74 -2.97
C VAL A 28 -4.47 -2.67 -2.00
N ALA A 29 -3.97 -2.65 -0.77
CA ALA A 29 -4.38 -1.68 0.25
C ALA A 29 -4.15 -0.24 -0.19
N ARG A 30 -2.96 0.08 -0.72
CA ARG A 30 -2.64 1.44 -1.19
C ARG A 30 -3.52 1.89 -2.35
N VAL A 31 -3.87 0.98 -3.27
CA VAL A 31 -4.76 1.27 -4.40
C VAL A 31 -6.20 1.45 -3.92
N ALA A 32 -6.67 0.60 -3.02
CA ALA A 32 -8.01 0.70 -2.44
C ALA A 32 -8.19 2.02 -1.67
N LEU A 33 -7.21 2.39 -0.83
CA LEU A 33 -7.25 3.63 -0.07
C LEU A 33 -7.25 4.87 -0.98
N PHE A 34 -6.38 4.88 -2.00
CA PHE A 34 -6.39 5.94 -3.01
C PHE A 34 -7.75 6.07 -3.69
N TRP A 35 -8.34 4.96 -4.13
CA TRP A 35 -9.63 4.96 -4.80
C TRP A 35 -10.75 5.45 -3.89
N LEU A 36 -10.79 5.02 -2.62
CA LEU A 36 -11.79 5.45 -1.64
C LEU A 36 -11.73 6.95 -1.40
N ILE A 37 -10.55 7.49 -1.09
CA ILE A 37 -10.34 8.92 -0.84
C ILE A 37 -10.73 9.73 -2.09
N ARG A 38 -10.21 9.35 -3.25
CA ARG A 38 -10.49 10.06 -4.50
C ARG A 38 -11.97 10.03 -4.85
N ARG A 39 -12.63 8.88 -4.69
CA ARG A 39 -14.06 8.75 -4.92
C ARG A 39 -14.87 9.66 -4.00
N ALA A 40 -14.52 9.75 -2.73
CA ALA A 40 -15.23 10.60 -1.79
C ALA A 40 -15.06 12.09 -2.15
N VAL A 41 -13.84 12.51 -2.47
CA VAL A 41 -13.54 13.86 -2.96
C VAL A 41 -14.30 14.18 -4.25
N ASP A 42 -14.22 13.30 -5.25
CA ASP A 42 -14.85 13.50 -6.57
C ASP A 42 -16.39 13.60 -6.46
N LYS A 43 -16.98 13.06 -5.39
CA LYS A 43 -18.42 13.06 -5.14
C LYS A 43 -18.89 14.11 -4.13
N GLY A 44 -17.98 14.91 -3.55
CA GLY A 44 -18.33 15.83 -2.46
C GLY A 44 -18.90 15.10 -1.23
N GLN A 45 -18.28 13.96 -0.88
CA GLN A 45 -18.65 13.12 0.27
C GLN A 45 -17.65 13.31 1.41
N GLU A 46 -17.36 14.57 1.77
CA GLU A 46 -16.37 14.91 2.80
C GLU A 46 -16.78 14.38 4.18
N ALA A 47 -18.07 14.40 4.53
CA ALA A 47 -18.55 13.90 5.81
C ALA A 47 -18.37 12.38 5.95
N GLU A 48 -18.61 11.62 4.88
CA GLU A 48 -18.33 10.18 4.86
C GLU A 48 -16.82 9.90 4.91
N LEU A 49 -16.00 10.75 4.29
CA LEU A 49 -14.55 10.63 4.34
C LEU A 49 -14.02 10.88 5.77
N GLU A 50 -14.54 11.87 6.47
CA GLU A 50 -14.21 12.16 7.87
C GLU A 50 -14.62 10.99 8.80
N THR A 51 -15.81 10.42 8.58
CA THR A 51 -16.26 9.23 9.33
C THR A 51 -15.32 8.05 9.08
N PHE A 52 -14.91 7.85 7.83
CA PHE A 52 -13.96 6.81 7.46
C PHE A 52 -12.58 7.02 8.09
N GLN A 53 -12.07 8.26 8.11
CA GLN A 53 -10.84 8.62 8.81
C GLN A 53 -10.92 8.25 10.30
N GLY A 54 -12.00 8.62 10.98
CA GLY A 54 -12.18 8.28 12.40
C GLY A 54 -12.11 6.78 12.68
N VAL A 55 -12.70 5.95 11.82
CA VAL A 55 -12.60 4.47 11.95
C VAL A 55 -11.15 4.00 11.78
N ILE A 56 -10.45 4.47 10.74
CA ILE A 56 -9.06 4.06 10.48
C ILE A 56 -8.14 4.49 11.62
N VAL A 57 -8.27 5.74 12.09
CA VAL A 57 -7.46 6.28 13.20
C VAL A 57 -7.72 5.51 14.49
N SER A 58 -8.98 5.16 14.79
CA SER A 58 -9.32 4.29 15.93
C SER A 58 -8.61 2.93 15.83
N MET A 59 -8.71 2.26 14.67
CA MET A 59 -8.08 0.95 14.46
C MET A 59 -6.54 1.00 14.52
N LEU A 60 -5.92 2.11 14.12
CA LEU A 60 -4.48 2.31 14.27
C LEU A 60 -4.10 2.59 15.73
N THR A 61 -4.89 3.40 16.43
CA THR A 61 -4.66 3.71 17.85
C THR A 61 -4.78 2.45 18.71
N GLU A 62 -5.70 1.54 18.39
CA GLU A 62 -5.83 0.22 19.04
C GLU A 62 -4.57 -0.66 18.87
N GLN A 63 -3.79 -0.43 17.82
CA GLN A 63 -2.49 -1.09 17.62
C GLN A 63 -1.34 -0.40 18.37
N GLY A 64 -1.60 0.73 19.02
CA GLY A 64 -0.62 1.51 19.78
C GLY A 64 0.03 2.66 19.03
N PHE A 65 -0.48 3.05 17.85
CA PHE A 65 -0.05 4.27 17.18
C PHE A 65 -0.59 5.52 17.88
N ASP A 66 0.14 6.64 17.78
CA ASP A 66 -0.36 7.93 18.28
C ASP A 66 -1.48 8.45 17.38
N GLY A 67 -2.62 8.81 17.99
CA GLY A 67 -3.81 9.22 17.24
C GLY A 67 -3.60 10.49 16.40
N ARG A 68 -2.86 11.47 16.92
CA ARG A 68 -2.59 12.73 16.20
C ARG A 68 -1.69 12.50 15.01
N GLU A 69 -0.69 11.64 15.16
CA GLU A 69 0.17 11.24 14.05
C GLU A 69 -0.63 10.45 12.99
N CYS A 70 -1.58 9.61 13.40
CA CYS A 70 -2.48 8.92 12.46
C CYS A 70 -3.35 9.90 11.67
N ASP A 71 -3.94 10.89 12.35
CA ASP A 71 -4.74 11.95 11.72
C ASP A 71 -3.91 12.74 10.71
N ALA A 72 -2.72 13.22 11.10
CA ALA A 72 -1.85 13.99 10.24
C ALA A 72 -1.46 13.22 8.97
N VAL A 73 -1.11 11.93 9.10
CA VAL A 73 -0.80 11.07 7.95
C VAL A 73 -2.01 10.88 7.05
N PHE A 74 -3.21 10.73 7.60
CA PHE A 74 -4.43 10.60 6.82
C PHE A 74 -4.75 11.88 6.04
N ASP A 75 -4.66 13.04 6.70
CA ASP A 75 -4.89 14.35 6.07
C ASP A 75 -3.90 14.61 4.92
N ASP A 76 -2.62 14.26 5.12
CA ASP A 76 -1.59 14.32 4.08
C ASP A 76 -1.93 13.43 2.87
N LEU A 77 -2.47 12.23 3.12
CA LEU A 77 -2.94 11.34 2.05
C LEU A 77 -4.11 11.94 1.29
N VAL A 78 -5.08 12.54 1.99
CA VAL A 78 -6.22 13.23 1.35
C VAL A 78 -5.71 14.37 0.49
N ALA A 79 -4.86 15.24 1.02
CA ALA A 79 -4.26 16.36 0.28
C ALA A 79 -3.52 15.88 -0.97
N LYS A 80 -2.69 14.84 -0.83
CA LYS A 80 -1.94 14.25 -1.94
C LYS A 80 -2.86 13.67 -3.01
N TYR A 81 -3.91 12.96 -2.62
CA TYR A 81 -4.78 12.25 -3.56
C TYR A 81 -5.82 13.16 -4.25
N ARG A 82 -6.05 14.36 -3.71
CA ARG A 82 -6.77 15.45 -4.40
C ARG A 82 -5.99 15.97 -5.61
N SER A 83 -4.66 16.03 -5.52
CA SER A 83 -3.82 16.49 -6.64
C SER A 83 -3.83 15.42 -7.75
N GLY A 84 -4.47 15.73 -8.88
CA GLY A 84 -4.78 14.75 -9.92
C GLY A 84 -3.57 13.94 -10.41
N GLY A 85 -3.74 12.62 -10.53
CA GLY A 85 -2.73 11.70 -11.02
C GLY A 85 -2.77 10.36 -10.29
N LEU A 86 -1.99 9.38 -10.76
CA LEU A 86 -1.76 8.14 -10.02
C LEU A 86 -0.49 8.33 -9.15
N PRO A 87 -0.59 8.29 -7.81
CA PRO A 87 0.52 8.64 -6.91
C PRO A 87 1.55 7.50 -6.74
N PHE A 88 1.42 6.43 -7.51
CA PHE A 88 2.13 5.19 -7.29
C PHE A 88 3.40 5.09 -8.13
N ARG A 89 4.54 4.97 -7.44
CA ARG A 89 5.80 4.61 -8.09
C ARG A 89 5.71 3.16 -8.60
N ARG A 90 6.00 2.95 -9.88
CA ARG A 90 6.09 1.60 -10.47
C ARG A 90 7.26 0.83 -9.84
N LYS A 91 7.01 -0.45 -9.50
CA LYS A 91 8.05 -1.35 -8.96
C LYS A 91 9.06 -1.72 -10.06
N LEU A 92 10.36 -1.73 -9.73
CA LEU A 92 11.43 -1.96 -10.71
C LEU A 92 11.32 -3.31 -11.43
N HIS A 93 10.95 -4.38 -10.73
CA HIS A 93 10.79 -5.70 -11.34
C HIS A 93 9.61 -5.77 -12.33
N LEU A 94 8.69 -4.80 -12.31
CA LEU A 94 7.63 -4.66 -13.31
C LEU A 94 8.09 -3.85 -14.53
N LEU A 95 9.12 -3.02 -14.37
CA LEU A 95 9.70 -2.21 -15.44
C LEU A 95 10.79 -2.98 -16.21
N PHE A 96 11.57 -3.79 -15.50
CA PHE A 96 12.70 -4.53 -16.03
C PHE A 96 12.58 -6.01 -15.63
N PRO A 97 11.68 -6.77 -16.27
CA PRO A 97 11.49 -8.18 -15.96
C PRO A 97 12.79 -8.99 -16.18
N ASP A 98 13.49 -8.73 -17.29
CA ASP A 98 14.65 -9.50 -17.74
C ASP A 98 15.95 -9.25 -16.95
N ARG A 99 16.03 -8.16 -16.18
CA ARG A 99 17.21 -7.86 -15.35
C ARG A 99 17.35 -8.80 -14.16
N ASN A 100 16.24 -9.38 -13.71
CA ASN A 100 16.23 -10.31 -12.57
C ASN A 100 16.60 -11.74 -12.96
N GLU A 101 16.57 -12.07 -14.25
CA GLU A 101 16.92 -13.41 -14.76
C GLU A 101 18.43 -13.61 -14.93
N ARG A 102 19.22 -12.52 -14.90
CA ARG A 102 20.68 -12.54 -15.15
C ARG A 102 21.54 -12.57 -13.88
N GLU A 103 20.93 -12.62 -12.69
CA GLU A 103 21.63 -12.66 -11.38
C GLU A 103 21.53 -14.03 -10.65
N THR A 104 21.09 -15.08 -11.34
CA THR A 104 21.23 -16.48 -10.87
C THR A 104 22.49 -17.11 -11.40
#